data_AF-A0A7W1T602-F1
#
_entry.id   AF-A0A7W1T602-F1
#
_cell.length_a   1.000
_cell.length_b   1.000
_cell.length_c   1.000
_cell.angle_alpha   90.00
_cell.angle_beta   90.00
_cell.angle_gamma   90.00
#
_symmetry.space_group_name_H-M   'P 1'
#
loop_
_entity.id
_entity.type
_entity.pdbx_description
1 polymer ?
#
loop_
_entity_poly.entity_id
_entity_poly.type
_entity_poly.pdbx_seq_one_letter_code
_entity_poly.pdbx_strand_id
1 'polypeptide(L)'
;MTKNNALLKLSDNVKLNKNNDAVTAEMVQTKDYYQKAILAEFAAFIPMRAVIYEMDSRLVSHAIYFSKYRDASKVYFFESNAAKLRDARNDATRNKFPQIECLKPDWSRDRFVRVEKGKSVQADMIAPHVIHATARVLEAGVLEWLTKQLQEVKPILWLETDSANFAEIALLLEKTQYQLRQQNGNNAVYTFQEAAPEPVEDHEIEEKILERLDTYKRQIERMKQEYDEELALIQAKQDKKVIVLEEKYRAIEETWVQQGKEQTEKVRQHQQTTNEAKQLVQQMSDALNAERAVNTDLNKHIFSLLEDEKPVLLTMKKRDAQQAKEIKSLKKENATLTRKLSQMTEKYDRLNSTKVIRMMRKYWKLKKSQRLRNET
;
A
#
# COMPACT_ATOMS: atom_id res chain seq x y z
N MET A 1 -31.99 -2.97 -15.06
CA MET A 1 -30.62 -2.46 -15.29
C MET A 1 -30.49 -1.06 -14.71
N THR A 2 -30.07 -0.94 -13.46
CA THR A 2 -29.83 0.37 -12.82
C THR A 2 -28.46 0.87 -13.25
N LYS A 3 -28.42 1.96 -14.03
CA LYS A 3 -27.18 2.70 -14.28
C LYS A 3 -26.58 3.04 -12.90
N ASN A 4 -25.36 2.57 -12.63
CA ASN A 4 -24.58 3.01 -11.48
C ASN A 4 -24.27 4.50 -11.67
N ASN A 5 -25.19 5.37 -11.27
CA ASN A 5 -24.93 6.80 -11.23
C ASN A 5 -23.81 7.02 -10.20
N ALA A 6 -22.65 7.47 -10.69
CA ALA A 6 -21.52 7.75 -9.83
C ALA A 6 -21.92 8.76 -8.76
N LEU A 7 -21.75 8.40 -7.48
CA LEU A 7 -22.06 9.27 -6.34
C LEU A 7 -21.24 10.58 -6.42
N LEU A 8 -21.80 11.66 -5.88
CA LEU A 8 -21.06 12.88 -5.62
C LEU A 8 -20.26 12.66 -4.34
N LYS A 9 -18.94 12.89 -4.40
CA LYS A 9 -18.06 12.85 -3.24
C LYS A 9 -17.57 14.27 -2.93
N LEU A 10 -17.82 14.72 -1.70
CA LEU A 10 -17.32 16.00 -1.18
C LEU A 10 -15.89 15.85 -0.65
N SER A 11 -15.23 16.98 -0.40
CA SER A 11 -13.83 17.10 0.06
C SER A 11 -13.55 16.34 1.35
N ASP A 12 -14.56 16.23 2.22
CA ASP A 12 -14.51 15.59 3.53
C ASP A 12 -14.95 14.11 3.51
N ASN A 13 -15.02 13.52 2.31
CA ASN A 13 -15.47 12.16 2.00
C ASN A 13 -16.98 11.89 2.16
N VAL A 14 -17.83 12.90 2.37
CA VAL A 14 -19.28 12.70 2.31
C VAL A 14 -19.72 12.30 0.90
N LYS A 15 -20.61 11.31 0.81
CA LYS A 15 -21.09 10.71 -0.44
C LYS A 15 -22.58 10.93 -0.62
N LEU A 16 -22.97 11.75 -1.59
CA LEU A 16 -24.36 12.10 -1.89
C LEU A 16 -24.82 11.51 -3.22
N ASN A 17 -26.12 11.29 -3.37
CA ASN A 17 -26.71 11.01 -4.68
C ASN A 17 -26.59 12.25 -5.57
N LYS A 18 -26.33 12.04 -6.86
CA LYS A 18 -26.32 13.14 -7.84
C LYS A 18 -27.73 13.39 -8.34
N ASN A 19 -28.30 14.52 -7.94
CA ASN A 19 -29.54 15.02 -8.49
C ASN A 19 -29.26 16.00 -9.64
N ASN A 20 -30.22 16.17 -10.54
CA ASN A 20 -30.13 17.15 -11.61
C ASN A 20 -30.76 18.48 -11.16
N ASP A 21 -30.12 19.14 -10.20
CA ASP A 21 -30.52 20.44 -9.67
C ASP A 21 -29.33 21.39 -9.48
N ALA A 22 -29.61 22.68 -9.36
CA ALA A 22 -28.59 23.72 -9.21
C ALA A 22 -27.71 23.53 -7.96
N VAL A 23 -28.30 23.05 -6.87
CA VAL A 23 -27.61 22.75 -5.61
C VAL A 23 -26.54 21.68 -5.83
N THR A 24 -26.89 20.59 -6.51
CA THR A 24 -25.96 19.52 -6.85
C THR A 24 -24.91 19.99 -7.84
N ALA A 25 -25.27 20.83 -8.82
CA ALA A 25 -24.33 21.38 -9.79
C ALA A 25 -23.23 22.21 -9.09
N GLU A 26 -23.61 23.07 -8.13
CA GLU A 26 -22.65 23.83 -7.33
C GLU A 26 -21.74 22.91 -6.52
N MET A 27 -22.29 21.92 -5.80
CA MET A 27 -21.46 20.98 -5.04
C MET A 27 -20.54 20.12 -5.92
N VAL A 28 -20.95 19.80 -7.16
CA VAL A 28 -20.09 19.14 -8.14
C VAL A 28 -18.92 20.05 -8.54
N GLN A 29 -19.15 21.35 -8.68
CA GLN A 29 -18.13 22.34 -9.02
C GLN A 29 -17.18 22.59 -7.85
N THR A 30 -17.70 22.88 -6.66
CA THR A 30 -16.91 23.25 -5.47
C THR A 30 -16.28 22.05 -4.76
N LYS A 31 -16.83 20.85 -4.98
CA LYS A 31 -16.52 19.64 -4.20
C LYS A 31 -16.75 19.82 -2.71
N ASP A 32 -17.66 20.72 -2.33
CA ASP A 32 -17.95 21.04 -0.95
C ASP A 32 -19.46 21.10 -0.71
N TYR A 33 -19.85 21.33 0.55
CA TYR A 33 -21.25 21.58 0.90
C TYR A 33 -21.78 22.80 0.16
N TYR A 34 -23.02 22.70 -0.34
CA TYR A 34 -23.74 23.84 -0.90
C TYR A 34 -23.76 24.98 0.11
N GLN A 35 -23.48 26.22 -0.33
CA GLN A 35 -23.46 27.41 0.54
C GLN A 35 -22.60 27.27 1.82
N LYS A 36 -21.48 26.53 1.78
CA LYS A 36 -20.63 26.28 2.96
C LYS A 36 -20.22 27.53 3.74
N ALA A 37 -19.93 28.63 3.05
CA ALA A 37 -19.56 29.89 3.72
C ALA A 37 -20.71 30.39 4.62
N ILE A 38 -21.94 30.37 4.10
CA ILE A 38 -23.15 30.76 4.84
C ILE A 38 -23.42 29.78 5.98
N LEU A 39 -23.29 28.46 5.72
CA LEU A 39 -23.40 27.42 6.77
C LEU A 39 -22.40 27.63 7.91
N ALA A 40 -21.17 28.04 7.62
CA ALA A 40 -20.15 28.29 8.64
C ALA A 40 -20.51 29.50 9.50
N GLU A 41 -20.90 30.60 8.84
CA GLU A 41 -21.27 31.88 9.44
C GLU A 41 -22.53 31.74 10.32
N PHE A 42 -23.61 31.20 9.77
CA PHE A 42 -24.92 31.17 10.44
C PHE A 42 -24.96 30.12 11.56
N ALA A 43 -24.11 29.10 11.47
CA ALA A 43 -24.11 28.08 12.48
C ALA A 43 -23.42 28.52 13.79
N ALA A 44 -22.93 29.76 13.88
CA ALA A 44 -22.60 30.41 15.16
C ALA A 44 -23.85 30.70 16.02
N PHE A 45 -25.03 30.84 15.40
CA PHE A 45 -26.30 31.08 16.11
C PHE A 45 -27.02 29.79 16.51
N ILE A 46 -26.59 28.64 15.97
CA ILE A 46 -27.24 27.36 16.21
C ILE A 46 -26.72 26.79 17.54
N PRO A 47 -27.59 26.51 18.52
CA PRO A 47 -27.18 25.86 19.77
C PRO A 47 -26.52 24.51 19.52
N MET A 48 -25.54 24.15 20.35
CA MET A 48 -24.99 22.80 20.37
C MET A 48 -26.10 21.79 20.66
N ARG A 49 -26.06 20.62 20.02
CA ARG A 49 -27.08 19.57 20.19
C ARG A 49 -28.51 20.03 19.84
N ALA A 50 -28.64 21.03 18.98
CA ALA A 50 -29.94 21.50 18.48
C ALA A 50 -30.72 20.38 17.79
N VAL A 51 -32.05 20.48 17.91
CA VAL A 51 -33.02 19.80 17.03
C VAL A 51 -33.30 20.74 15.87
N ILE A 52 -32.98 20.30 14.66
CA ILE A 52 -33.03 21.14 13.46
C ILE A 52 -34.07 20.60 12.51
N TYR A 53 -34.92 21.46 12.01
CA TYR A 53 -35.86 21.16 10.94
C TYR A 53 -35.31 21.72 9.63
N GLU A 54 -34.85 20.84 8.75
CA GLU A 54 -34.41 21.18 7.39
C GLU A 54 -35.60 20.99 6.44
N MET A 55 -36.27 22.09 6.10
CA MET A 55 -37.53 22.05 5.37
C MET A 55 -37.38 21.92 3.86
N ASP A 56 -36.20 22.22 3.28
CA ASP A 56 -35.98 22.06 1.84
C ASP A 56 -35.30 20.74 1.50
N SER A 57 -36.03 19.91 0.78
CA SER A 57 -35.55 18.60 0.33
C SER A 57 -34.36 18.61 -0.64
N ARG A 58 -33.94 19.77 -1.16
CA ARG A 58 -32.70 19.90 -1.94
C ARG A 58 -31.46 19.97 -1.05
N LEU A 59 -31.64 20.33 0.22
CA LEU A 59 -30.56 20.69 1.13
C LEU A 59 -30.15 19.53 2.05
N VAL A 60 -30.12 18.31 1.51
CA VAL A 60 -29.60 17.14 2.25
C VAL A 60 -28.16 17.34 2.71
N SER A 61 -27.39 18.13 1.96
CA SER A 61 -26.04 18.55 2.34
C SER A 61 -26.04 19.39 3.63
N HIS A 62 -27.02 20.28 3.83
CA HIS A 62 -27.15 21.08 5.06
C HIS A 62 -27.49 20.19 6.25
N ALA A 63 -28.45 19.26 6.09
CA ALA A 63 -28.79 18.30 7.13
C ALA A 63 -27.58 17.47 7.60
N ILE A 64 -26.75 17.03 6.64
CA ILE A 64 -25.49 16.34 6.92
C ILE A 64 -24.45 17.27 7.55
N TYR A 65 -24.36 18.52 7.10
CA TYR A 65 -23.45 19.51 7.67
C TYR A 65 -23.75 19.74 9.15
N PHE A 66 -25.01 19.97 9.51
CA PHE A 66 -25.42 20.16 10.90
C PHE A 66 -25.13 18.93 11.76
N SER A 67 -25.40 17.74 11.22
CA SER A 67 -25.11 16.47 11.91
C SER A 67 -23.62 16.27 12.15
N LYS A 68 -22.76 16.68 11.21
CA LYS A 68 -21.31 16.44 11.26
C LYS A 68 -20.53 17.51 12.02
N TYR A 69 -20.86 18.77 11.81
CA TYR A 69 -20.05 19.91 12.28
C TYR A 69 -20.68 20.68 13.44
N ARG A 70 -21.97 20.51 13.69
CA ARG A 70 -22.68 21.17 14.81
C ARG A 70 -23.22 20.20 15.86
N ASP A 71 -22.92 18.91 15.70
CA ASP A 71 -23.34 17.84 16.61
C ASP A 71 -24.84 17.93 16.93
N ALA A 72 -25.66 18.18 15.91
CA ALA A 72 -27.11 18.29 16.06
C ALA A 72 -27.65 16.99 16.68
N SER A 73 -28.48 17.11 17.73
CA SER A 73 -29.03 15.94 18.43
C SER A 73 -30.01 15.18 17.54
N LYS A 74 -30.74 15.93 16.70
CA LYS A 74 -31.70 15.39 15.74
C LYS A 74 -31.84 16.36 14.57
N VAL A 75 -31.90 15.83 13.35
CA VAL A 75 -32.24 16.61 12.17
C VAL A 75 -33.44 15.99 11.49
N TYR A 76 -34.57 16.71 11.46
CA TYR A 76 -35.74 16.29 10.70
C TYR A 76 -35.67 16.89 9.31
N PHE A 77 -35.63 16.03 8.31
CA PHE A 77 -35.47 16.41 6.91
C PHE A 77 -36.75 16.09 6.14
N PHE A 78 -37.38 17.08 5.52
CA PHE A 78 -38.72 16.93 4.95
C PHE A 78 -38.69 16.76 3.42
N GLU A 79 -39.32 15.70 2.90
CA GLU A 79 -39.47 15.47 1.46
C GLU A 79 -40.77 14.72 1.14
N SER A 80 -41.63 15.36 0.36
CA SER A 80 -42.95 14.83 -0.03
C SER A 80 -42.85 13.76 -1.14
N ASN A 81 -41.84 13.85 -2.00
CA ASN A 81 -41.60 12.91 -3.09
C ASN A 81 -40.91 11.63 -2.57
N ALA A 82 -41.59 10.49 -2.72
CA ALA A 82 -41.11 9.21 -2.19
C ALA A 82 -39.74 8.77 -2.75
N ALA A 83 -39.42 9.09 -4.01
CA ALA A 83 -38.14 8.73 -4.61
C ALA A 83 -37.00 9.57 -4.01
N LYS A 84 -37.18 10.89 -3.93
CA LYS A 84 -36.20 11.80 -3.32
C LYS A 84 -36.03 11.56 -1.83
N LEU A 85 -37.11 11.22 -1.12
CA LEU A 85 -37.07 10.86 0.30
C LEU A 85 -36.20 9.61 0.52
N ARG A 86 -36.34 8.60 -0.35
CA ARG A 86 -35.51 7.40 -0.33
C ARG A 86 -34.03 7.75 -0.61
N ASP A 87 -33.78 8.63 -1.55
CA ASP A 87 -32.42 9.06 -1.88
C ASP A 87 -31.75 9.82 -0.72
N ALA A 88 -32.46 10.75 -0.08
CA ALA A 88 -31.98 11.45 1.11
C ALA A 88 -31.68 10.50 2.28
N ARG A 89 -32.54 9.49 2.50
CA ARG A 89 -32.28 8.44 3.50
C ARG A 89 -31.06 7.59 3.19
N ASN A 90 -30.87 7.26 1.92
CA ASN A 90 -29.68 6.55 1.48
C ASN A 90 -28.43 7.39 1.72
N ASP A 91 -28.49 8.71 1.51
CA ASP A 91 -27.38 9.62 1.79
C ASP A 91 -27.08 9.71 3.29
N ALA A 92 -28.08 9.89 4.15
CA ALA A 92 -27.89 9.88 5.60
C ALA A 92 -27.29 8.54 6.11
N THR A 93 -27.85 7.40 5.66
CA THR A 93 -27.40 6.06 6.05
C THR A 93 -25.97 5.78 5.58
N ARG A 94 -25.67 6.09 4.31
CA ARG A 94 -24.35 5.86 3.71
C ARG A 94 -23.25 6.63 4.42
N ASN A 95 -23.56 7.83 4.89
CA ASN A 95 -22.62 8.69 5.62
C ASN A 95 -22.67 8.47 7.15
N LYS A 96 -23.45 7.49 7.62
CA LYS A 96 -23.55 7.11 9.04
C LYS A 96 -24.05 8.23 9.94
N PHE A 97 -25.08 8.96 9.50
CA PHE A 97 -25.76 9.99 10.29
C PHE A 97 -27.16 9.53 10.72
N PRO A 98 -27.28 8.64 11.73
CA PRO A 98 -28.57 8.10 12.18
C PRO A 98 -29.48 9.15 12.84
N GLN A 99 -28.93 10.30 13.24
CA GLN A 99 -29.69 11.42 13.79
C GLN A 99 -30.53 12.15 12.74
N ILE A 100 -30.26 11.94 11.44
CA ILE A 100 -31.07 12.50 10.36
C ILE A 100 -32.28 11.60 10.12
N GLU A 101 -33.47 12.11 10.42
CA GLU A 101 -34.74 11.44 10.19
C GLU A 101 -35.47 12.09 9.04
N CYS A 102 -35.51 11.39 7.90
CA CYS A 102 -36.22 11.87 6.73
C CYS A 102 -37.72 11.54 6.82
N LEU A 103 -38.54 12.57 6.77
CA LEU A 103 -39.99 12.51 6.95
C LEU A 103 -40.73 12.96 5.70
N LYS A 104 -41.86 12.31 5.43
CA LYS A 104 -42.87 12.80 4.48
C LYS A 104 -43.84 13.71 5.24
N PRO A 105 -43.90 15.02 4.93
CA PRO A 105 -44.80 15.93 5.61
C PRO A 105 -46.21 15.93 4.99
N ASP A 106 -47.20 16.17 5.85
CA ASP A 106 -48.55 16.65 5.52
C ASP A 106 -48.81 17.88 6.42
N TRP A 107 -48.35 19.04 5.95
CA TRP A 107 -48.37 20.30 6.69
C TRP A 107 -49.79 20.72 7.09
N SER A 108 -50.79 20.42 6.24
CA SER A 108 -52.20 20.78 6.48
C SER A 108 -52.84 20.04 7.65
N ARG A 109 -52.31 18.86 8.00
CA ARG A 109 -52.84 18.00 9.06
C ARG A 109 -51.85 17.82 10.21
N ASP A 110 -50.75 18.57 10.21
CA ASP A 110 -49.66 18.46 11.18
C ASP A 110 -49.20 17.01 11.35
N ARG A 111 -49.13 16.26 10.24
CA ARG A 111 -48.84 14.82 10.24
C ARG A 111 -47.55 14.53 9.49
N PHE A 112 -46.64 13.85 10.16
CA PHE A 112 -45.34 13.50 9.61
C PHE A 112 -45.15 11.99 9.63
N VAL A 113 -44.67 11.44 8.52
CA VAL A 113 -44.58 10.00 8.34
C VAL A 113 -43.17 9.61 7.97
N ARG A 114 -42.62 8.63 8.68
CA ARG A 114 -41.39 7.94 8.30
C ARG A 114 -41.71 6.59 7.68
N VAL A 115 -40.79 6.06 6.89
CA VAL A 115 -40.95 4.74 6.27
C VAL A 115 -40.06 3.72 6.97
N GLU A 116 -40.65 2.76 7.67
CA GLU A 116 -39.95 1.66 8.34
C GLU A 116 -40.29 0.34 7.66
N LYS A 117 -39.28 -0.39 7.17
CA LYS A 117 -39.46 -1.69 6.50
C LYS A 117 -40.56 -1.67 5.42
N GLY A 118 -40.66 -0.57 4.68
CA GLY A 118 -41.66 -0.36 3.62
C GLY A 118 -43.05 0.07 4.11
N LYS A 119 -43.27 0.26 5.41
CA LYS A 119 -44.53 0.75 5.98
C LYS A 119 -44.40 2.20 6.43
N SER A 120 -45.45 2.98 6.18
CA SER A 120 -45.60 4.34 6.69
C SER A 120 -45.96 4.31 8.17
N VAL A 121 -45.15 4.96 9.01
CA VAL A 121 -45.34 5.07 10.46
C VAL A 121 -45.37 6.56 10.82
N GLN A 122 -46.31 6.98 11.65
CA GLN A 122 -46.35 8.35 12.16
C GLN A 122 -45.09 8.62 13.00
N ALA A 123 -44.45 9.76 12.76
CA ALA A 123 -43.27 10.19 13.48
C ALA A 123 -43.64 11.17 14.59
N ASP A 124 -43.19 10.88 15.80
CA ASP A 124 -43.26 11.81 16.92
C ASP A 124 -42.05 12.75 16.86
N MET A 125 -42.30 14.01 16.53
CA MET A 125 -41.25 15.00 16.32
C MET A 125 -40.96 15.76 17.62
N ILE A 126 -39.67 15.94 17.91
CA ILE A 126 -39.21 16.79 19.02
C ILE A 126 -39.24 18.25 18.54
N ALA A 127 -39.74 19.16 19.39
CA ALA A 127 -39.81 20.59 19.10
C ALA A 127 -38.46 21.14 18.56
N PRO A 128 -38.49 21.96 17.49
CA PRO A 128 -37.28 22.47 16.86
C PRO A 128 -36.62 23.53 17.74
N HIS A 129 -35.29 23.52 17.77
CA HIS A 129 -34.51 24.68 18.19
C HIS A 129 -34.25 25.61 17.01
N VAL A 130 -34.14 25.04 15.80
CA VAL A 130 -33.90 25.78 14.56
C VAL A 130 -34.82 25.27 13.47
N ILE A 131 -35.44 26.19 12.73
CA ILE A 131 -36.14 25.91 11.48
C ILE A 131 -35.35 26.57 10.34
N HIS A 132 -34.91 25.77 9.38
CA HIS A 132 -34.29 26.23 8.15
C HIS A 132 -35.26 26.04 6.98
N ALA A 133 -35.63 27.14 6.33
CA ALA A 133 -36.60 27.14 5.23
C ALA A 133 -36.15 28.05 4.08
N THR A 134 -36.15 27.49 2.87
CA THR A 134 -35.86 28.23 1.64
C THR A 134 -37.08 28.97 1.13
N ALA A 135 -36.87 29.91 0.20
CA ALA A 135 -37.95 30.68 -0.41
C ALA A 135 -39.02 29.78 -1.03
N ARG A 136 -38.59 28.73 -1.72
CA ARG A 136 -39.47 27.73 -2.34
C ARG A 136 -40.37 27.03 -1.32
N VAL A 137 -39.84 26.72 -0.14
CA VAL A 137 -40.62 26.04 0.91
C VAL A 137 -41.65 27.00 1.48
N LEU A 138 -41.26 28.25 1.73
CA LEU A 138 -42.13 29.30 2.24
C LEU A 138 -43.30 29.59 1.27
N GLU A 139 -43.06 29.48 -0.03
CA GLU A 139 -44.08 29.59 -1.08
C GLU A 139 -44.99 28.36 -1.20
N ALA A 140 -44.60 27.20 -0.65
CA ALA A 140 -45.33 25.94 -0.78
C ALA A 140 -46.51 25.78 0.22
N GLY A 141 -46.96 26.86 0.86
CA GLY A 141 -48.12 26.85 1.76
C GLY A 141 -47.84 26.34 3.17
N VAL A 142 -46.61 26.49 3.67
CA VAL A 142 -46.23 26.10 5.04
C VAL A 142 -46.48 27.18 6.09
N LEU A 143 -46.98 28.36 5.70
CA LEU A 143 -47.04 29.56 6.55
C LEU A 143 -47.93 29.39 7.78
N GLU A 144 -49.09 28.73 7.63
CA GLU A 144 -49.99 28.44 8.76
C GLU A 144 -49.32 27.54 9.79
N TRP A 145 -48.67 26.47 9.33
CA TRP A 145 -47.91 25.58 10.20
C TRP A 145 -46.73 26.29 10.87
N LEU A 146 -45.98 27.11 10.11
CA LEU A 146 -44.87 27.89 10.64
C LEU A 146 -45.36 28.85 11.73
N THR A 147 -46.47 29.55 11.51
CA THR A 147 -47.07 30.49 12.48
C THR A 147 -47.32 29.81 13.82
N LYS A 148 -47.86 28.58 13.82
CA LYS A 148 -48.07 27.78 15.04
C LYS A 148 -46.75 27.51 15.76
N GLN A 149 -45.70 27.11 15.03
CA GLN A 149 -44.37 26.88 15.62
C GLN A 149 -43.77 28.16 16.23
N LEU A 150 -43.95 29.31 15.57
CA LEU A 150 -43.45 30.60 16.09
C LEU A 150 -44.10 30.98 17.42
N GLN A 151 -45.39 30.68 17.58
CA GLN A 151 -46.15 30.99 18.79
C GLN A 151 -45.87 30.03 19.95
N GLU A 152 -45.77 28.73 19.66
CA GLU A 152 -45.66 27.68 20.68
C GLU A 152 -44.21 27.42 21.11
N VAL A 153 -43.28 27.31 20.16
CA VAL A 153 -41.91 26.82 20.40
C VAL A 153 -40.88 27.95 20.41
N LYS A 154 -41.15 29.01 19.65
CA LYS A 154 -40.26 30.15 19.47
C LYS A 154 -38.83 29.78 18.96
N PRO A 155 -38.69 28.97 17.89
CA PRO A 155 -37.38 28.49 17.42
C PRO A 155 -36.55 29.58 16.74
N ILE A 156 -35.24 29.38 16.62
CA ILE A 156 -34.41 30.21 15.73
C ILE A 156 -34.81 29.93 14.28
N LEU A 157 -34.97 30.98 13.48
CA LEU A 157 -35.35 30.85 12.08
C LEU A 157 -34.18 31.20 11.19
N TRP A 158 -33.84 30.32 10.28
CA TRP A 158 -32.99 30.62 9.14
C TRP A 158 -33.87 30.56 7.89
N LEU A 159 -34.08 31.72 7.27
CA LEU A 159 -34.96 31.88 6.12
C LEU A 159 -34.18 32.40 4.91
N GLU A 160 -34.52 31.91 3.72
CA GLU A 160 -34.19 32.59 2.48
C GLU A 160 -35.22 33.70 2.17
N THR A 161 -34.75 34.93 2.00
CA THR A 161 -35.56 36.15 1.96
C THR A 161 -35.98 36.58 0.55
N ASP A 162 -35.63 35.82 -0.49
CA ASP A 162 -35.94 36.12 -1.89
C ASP A 162 -37.30 35.56 -2.35
N SER A 163 -38.11 35.00 -1.45
CA SER A 163 -39.47 34.56 -1.76
C SER A 163 -40.39 35.71 -2.12
N ALA A 164 -41.31 35.47 -3.05
CA ALA A 164 -42.37 36.43 -3.40
C ALA A 164 -43.27 36.76 -2.19
N ASN A 165 -43.39 35.81 -1.25
CA ASN A 165 -44.22 35.95 -0.05
C ASN A 165 -43.46 36.53 1.15
N PHE A 166 -42.21 36.99 0.96
CA PHE A 166 -41.39 37.42 2.10
C PHE A 166 -41.96 38.62 2.86
N ALA A 167 -42.71 39.51 2.18
CA ALA A 167 -43.37 40.63 2.84
C ALA A 167 -44.39 40.18 3.90
N GLU A 168 -45.17 39.12 3.60
CA GLU A 168 -46.13 38.54 4.55
C GLU A 168 -45.40 37.88 5.73
N ILE A 169 -44.28 37.21 5.44
CA ILE A 169 -43.43 36.57 6.46
C ILE A 169 -42.81 37.63 7.35
N ALA A 170 -42.29 38.73 6.81
CA ALA A 170 -41.72 39.82 7.58
C ALA A 170 -42.74 40.42 8.57
N LEU A 171 -43.98 40.64 8.13
CA LEU A 171 -45.09 41.08 9.00
C LEU A 171 -45.41 40.06 10.10
N LEU A 172 -45.40 38.77 9.77
CA LEU A 172 -45.58 37.69 10.75
C LEU A 172 -44.46 37.69 11.79
N LEU A 173 -43.20 37.82 11.37
CA LEU A 173 -42.04 37.86 12.24
C LEU A 173 -42.11 39.06 13.19
N GLU A 174 -42.45 40.24 12.68
CA GLU A 174 -42.65 41.44 13.50
C GLU A 174 -43.77 41.23 14.54
N LYS A 175 -44.93 40.72 14.11
CA LYS A 175 -46.07 40.42 15.00
C LYS A 175 -45.73 39.38 16.07
N THR A 176 -44.82 38.46 15.78
CA THR A 176 -44.37 37.40 16.69
C THR A 176 -43.09 37.77 17.45
N GLN A 177 -42.67 39.04 17.39
CA GLN A 177 -41.51 39.58 18.12
C GLN A 177 -40.18 38.91 17.74
N TYR A 178 -40.03 38.52 16.49
CA TYR A 178 -38.77 38.06 15.92
C TYR A 178 -37.95 39.22 15.38
N GLN A 179 -36.67 39.25 15.73
CA GLN A 179 -35.74 40.25 15.24
C GLN A 179 -34.67 39.61 14.36
N LEU A 180 -34.30 40.33 13.31
CA LEU A 180 -33.18 39.98 12.45
C LEU A 180 -31.88 40.08 13.25
N ARG A 181 -31.12 38.98 13.32
CA ARG A 181 -29.79 38.94 13.94
C ARG A 181 -28.68 39.11 12.93
N GLN A 182 -28.81 38.45 11.78
CA GLN A 182 -27.79 38.48 10.73
C GLN A 182 -28.42 38.23 9.36
N GLN A 183 -27.89 38.89 8.34
CA GLN A 183 -28.27 38.69 6.95
C GLN A 183 -27.01 38.62 6.08
N ASN A 184 -26.94 37.62 5.20
CA ASN A 184 -25.91 37.50 4.19
C ASN A 184 -26.57 37.11 2.85
N GLY A 185 -26.57 38.07 1.91
CA GLY A 185 -27.31 37.94 0.66
C GLY A 185 -28.80 37.69 0.91
N ASN A 186 -29.31 36.61 0.34
CA ASN A 186 -30.71 36.20 0.50
C ASN A 186 -30.94 35.33 1.74
N ASN A 187 -29.95 35.11 2.62
CA ASN A 187 -30.12 34.30 3.82
C ASN A 187 -30.20 35.20 5.06
N ALA A 188 -31.14 34.93 5.95
CA ALA A 188 -31.31 35.69 7.19
C ALA A 188 -31.60 34.79 8.39
N VAL A 189 -31.03 35.14 9.55
CA VAL A 189 -31.30 34.51 10.85
C VAL A 189 -32.15 35.42 11.72
N TYR A 190 -33.25 34.90 12.24
CA TYR A 190 -34.14 35.59 13.19
C TYR A 190 -34.19 34.86 14.52
N THR A 191 -34.31 35.62 15.60
CA THR A 191 -34.50 35.09 16.96
C THR A 191 -35.64 35.80 17.66
N PHE A 192 -36.39 35.08 18.48
CA PHE A 192 -37.40 35.66 19.35
C PHE A 192 -36.77 36.56 20.41
N GLN A 193 -37.37 37.73 20.66
CA GLN A 193 -37.00 38.60 21.77
C GLN A 193 -38.26 38.99 22.55
N GLU A 194 -38.28 38.62 23.83
CA GLU A 194 -39.34 39.04 24.74
C GLU A 194 -39.23 40.56 24.94
N ALA A 195 -40.31 41.29 24.66
CA ALA A 195 -40.33 42.74 24.85
C ALA A 195 -39.97 43.07 26.30
N ALA A 196 -38.96 43.93 26.50
CA ALA A 196 -38.63 44.42 27.83
C ALA A 196 -39.86 45.16 28.40
N PRO A 197 -40.23 44.95 29.67
CA PRO A 197 -41.26 45.76 30.30
C PRO A 197 -40.82 47.23 30.29
N GLU A 198 -41.75 48.14 29.97
CA GLU A 198 -41.47 49.57 29.98
C GLU A 198 -40.93 50.00 31.36
N PRO A 199 -39.89 50.84 31.40
CA PRO A 199 -39.30 51.25 32.66
C PRO A 199 -40.27 52.17 33.40
N VAL A 200 -40.79 51.69 34.52
CA VAL A 200 -41.40 52.55 35.54
C VAL A 200 -40.23 53.18 36.31
N GLU A 201 -40.06 54.48 36.16
CA GLU A 201 -39.11 55.27 36.94
C GLU A 201 -39.51 55.23 38.42
N ASP A 202 -38.77 54.44 39.19
CA ASP A 202 -38.87 54.39 40.65
C ASP A 202 -37.44 54.52 41.20
N HIS A 203 -37.04 55.76 41.51
CA HIS A 203 -35.65 56.12 41.82
C HIS A 203 -35.06 55.42 43.07
N GLU A 204 -35.89 54.79 43.92
CA GLU A 204 -35.42 53.91 45.01
C GLU A 204 -34.93 52.54 44.52
N ILE A 205 -35.50 52.03 43.42
CA ILE A 205 -35.07 50.76 42.82
C ILE A 205 -33.72 50.96 42.12
N GLU A 206 -33.51 52.13 41.52
CA GLU A 206 -32.30 52.49 40.80
C GLU A 206 -31.06 52.49 41.71
N GLU A 207 -31.16 53.03 42.93
CA GLU A 207 -30.06 53.03 43.91
C GLU A 207 -29.73 51.60 44.40
N LYS A 208 -30.76 50.78 44.68
CA LYS A 208 -30.57 49.35 45.01
C LYS A 208 -30.01 48.53 43.84
N ILE A 209 -30.37 48.88 42.60
CA ILE A 209 -29.81 48.26 41.39
C ILE A 209 -28.33 48.63 41.26
N LEU A 210 -27.95 49.88 41.52
CA LEU A 210 -26.56 50.33 41.46
C LEU A 210 -25.67 49.64 42.51
N GLU A 211 -26.12 49.50 43.77
CA GLU A 211 -25.37 48.73 44.78
C GLU A 211 -25.21 47.26 44.39
N ARG A 212 -26.26 46.67 43.80
CA ARG A 212 -26.25 45.27 43.36
C ARG A 212 -25.35 45.08 42.13
N LEU A 213 -25.32 46.04 41.22
CA LEU A 213 -24.40 46.10 40.08
C LEU A 213 -22.95 46.21 40.54
N ASP A 214 -22.65 47.04 41.54
CA ASP A 214 -21.28 47.16 42.05
C ASP A 214 -20.83 45.86 42.76
N THR A 215 -21.76 45.18 43.44
CA THR A 215 -21.52 43.85 44.02
C THR A 215 -21.24 42.80 42.93
N TYR A 216 -22.03 42.79 41.85
CA TYR A 216 -21.81 41.88 40.72
C TYR A 216 -20.50 42.20 39.99
N LYS A 217 -20.15 43.48 39.85
CA LYS A 217 -18.88 43.90 39.25
C LYS A 217 -17.68 43.35 40.03
N ARG A 218 -17.70 43.44 41.37
CA ARG A 218 -16.66 42.84 42.23
C ARG A 218 -16.64 41.30 42.18
N GLN A 219 -17.78 40.65 41.95
CA GLN A 219 -17.83 39.20 41.74
C GLN A 219 -17.24 38.82 40.37
N ILE A 220 -17.56 39.56 39.32
CA ILE A 220 -17.02 39.37 37.98
C ILE A 220 -15.50 39.58 37.99
N GLU A 221 -15.00 40.62 38.66
CA GLU A 221 -13.56 40.87 38.79
C GLU A 221 -12.84 39.73 39.53
N ARG A 222 -13.43 39.20 40.61
CA ARG A 222 -12.88 38.03 41.32
C ARG A 222 -12.85 36.78 40.44
N MET A 223 -13.97 36.45 39.78
CA MET A 223 -14.01 35.32 38.85
C MET A 223 -13.00 35.50 37.71
N LYS A 224 -12.83 36.72 37.20
CA LYS A 224 -11.84 37.01 36.17
C LYS A 224 -10.41 36.74 36.65
N GLN A 225 -10.07 37.16 37.87
CA GLN A 225 -8.77 36.85 38.48
C GLN A 225 -8.56 35.34 38.65
N GLU A 226 -9.57 34.61 39.15
CA GLU A 226 -9.51 33.15 39.28
C GLU A 226 -9.31 32.46 37.92
N TYR A 227 -10.02 32.92 36.88
CA TYR A 227 -9.84 32.42 35.51
C TYR A 227 -8.45 32.73 34.94
N ASP A 228 -7.93 33.93 35.18
CA ASP A 228 -6.58 34.32 34.72
C ASP A 228 -5.50 33.47 35.41
N GLU A 229 -5.67 33.14 36.69
CA GLU A 229 -4.79 32.23 37.44
C GLU A 229 -4.87 30.78 36.91
N GLU A 230 -6.08 30.27 36.64
CA GLU A 230 -6.27 28.95 36.04
C GLU A 230 -5.64 28.87 34.64
N LEU A 231 -5.80 29.90 33.81
CA LEU A 231 -5.17 29.99 32.50
C LEU A 231 -3.64 29.96 32.61
N ALA A 232 -3.05 30.71 33.55
CA ALA A 232 -1.62 30.68 33.79
C ALA A 232 -1.12 29.27 34.21
N LEU A 233 -1.88 28.57 35.05
CA LEU A 233 -1.56 27.18 35.44
C LEU A 233 -1.67 26.20 34.28
N ILE A 234 -2.68 26.35 33.42
CA ILE A 234 -2.84 25.52 32.21
C ILE A 234 -1.69 25.78 31.24
N GLN A 235 -1.34 27.05 31.01
CA GLN A 235 -0.23 27.45 30.16
C GLN A 235 1.08 26.82 30.66
N ALA A 236 1.41 26.97 31.95
CA ALA A 236 2.61 26.38 32.54
C ALA A 236 2.65 24.85 32.45
N LYS A 237 1.48 24.17 32.53
CA LYS A 237 1.38 22.72 32.30
C LYS A 237 1.60 22.35 30.83
N GLN A 238 1.11 23.15 29.89
CA GLN A 238 1.32 22.94 28.46
C GLN A 238 2.78 23.15 28.09
N ASP A 239 3.42 24.22 28.58
CA ASP A 239 4.83 24.51 28.32
C ASP A 239 5.74 23.37 28.80
N LYS A 240 5.47 22.83 30.00
CA LYS A 240 6.18 21.63 30.51
C LYS A 240 6.01 20.41 29.61
N LYS A 241 4.81 20.21 29.03
CA LYS A 241 4.59 19.10 28.09
C LYS A 241 5.33 19.32 26.77
N VAL A 242 5.40 20.56 26.28
CA VAL A 242 6.14 20.91 25.07
C VAL A 242 7.63 20.61 25.25
N ILE A 243 8.23 21.04 26.37
CA ILE A 243 9.65 20.77 26.68
C ILE A 243 9.94 19.26 26.68
N VAL A 244 9.10 18.46 27.36
CA VAL A 244 9.26 17.00 27.39
C VAL A 244 9.11 16.37 26.00
N LEU A 245 8.24 16.91 25.13
CA LEU A 245 8.10 16.44 23.76
C LEU A 245 9.32 16.81 22.92
N GLU A 246 9.84 18.02 23.05
CA GLU A 246 11.05 18.46 22.34
C GLU A 246 12.28 17.62 22.71
N GLU A 247 12.45 17.28 23.99
CA GLU A 247 13.51 16.37 24.44
C GLU A 247 13.37 14.96 23.81
N LYS A 248 12.14 14.44 23.72
CA LYS A 248 11.87 13.16 23.04
C LYS A 248 12.17 13.24 21.55
N TYR A 249 11.79 14.32 20.87
CA TYR A 249 12.08 14.50 19.46
C TYR A 249 13.58 14.60 19.20
N ARG A 250 14.33 15.34 20.05
CA ARG A 250 15.79 15.42 19.95
C ARG A 250 16.45 14.05 20.12
N ALA A 251 16.02 13.26 21.11
CA ALA A 251 16.54 11.90 21.31
C ALA A 251 16.25 10.99 20.10
N ILE A 252 15.05 11.10 19.52
CA ILE A 252 14.69 10.36 18.30
C ILE A 252 15.60 10.79 17.13
N GLU A 253 15.79 12.10 16.92
CA GLU A 253 16.66 12.62 15.87
C GLU A 253 18.10 12.12 15.99
N GLU A 254 18.67 12.11 17.20
CA GLU A 254 20.00 11.55 17.46
C GLU A 254 20.09 10.06 17.10
N THR A 255 19.07 9.27 17.42
CA THR A 255 19.04 7.84 17.04
C THR A 255 18.94 7.64 15.53
N TRP A 256 18.16 8.47 14.82
CA TRP A 256 18.06 8.39 13.35
C TRP A 256 19.38 8.77 12.68
N VAL A 257 20.06 9.79 13.17
CA VAL A 257 21.39 10.19 12.66
C VAL A 257 22.39 9.06 12.86
N GLN A 258 22.38 8.40 14.03
CA GLN A 258 23.28 7.29 14.31
C GLN A 258 23.00 6.07 13.40
N GLN A 259 21.72 5.71 13.22
CA GLN A 259 21.32 4.64 12.29
C GLN A 259 21.72 4.96 10.85
N GLY A 260 21.57 6.22 10.42
CA GLY A 260 22.02 6.68 9.10
C GLY A 260 23.52 6.52 8.90
N LYS A 261 24.34 6.84 9.92
CA LYS A 261 25.80 6.63 9.89
C LYS A 261 26.17 5.15 9.78
N GLU A 262 25.55 4.29 10.59
CA GLU A 262 25.78 2.84 10.55
C GLU A 262 25.40 2.23 9.20
N GLN A 263 24.27 2.64 8.62
CA GLN A 263 23.84 2.17 7.32
C GLN A 263 24.79 2.62 6.21
N THR A 264 25.27 3.86 6.27
CA THR A 264 26.25 4.39 5.30
C THR A 264 27.56 3.60 5.36
N GLU A 265 28.04 3.27 6.56
CA GLU A 265 29.26 2.47 6.73
C GLU A 265 29.08 1.02 6.23
N LYS A 266 27.93 0.40 6.50
CA LYS A 266 27.61 -0.94 5.96
C LYS A 266 27.58 -0.94 4.43
N VAL A 267 27.01 0.09 3.80
CA VAL A 267 27.01 0.24 2.34
C VAL A 267 28.44 0.37 1.81
N ARG A 268 29.28 1.17 2.48
CA ARG A 268 30.70 1.34 2.11
C ARG A 268 31.47 0.01 2.18
N GLN A 269 31.29 -0.76 3.25
CA GLN A 269 31.90 -2.09 3.40
C GLN A 269 31.40 -3.07 2.33
N HIS A 270 30.10 -3.08 2.04
CA HIS A 270 29.54 -3.94 1.00
C HIS A 270 30.07 -3.58 -0.39
N GLN A 271 30.28 -2.29 -0.65
CA GLN A 271 30.87 -1.84 -1.90
C GLN A 271 32.35 -2.22 -2.03
N GLN A 272 33.12 -2.16 -0.94
CA GLN A 272 34.50 -2.64 -0.91
C GLN A 272 34.58 -4.15 -1.20
N THR A 273 33.81 -4.97 -0.48
CA THR A 273 33.78 -6.43 -0.69
C THR A 273 33.31 -6.80 -2.10
N THR A 274 32.37 -6.05 -2.67
CA THR A 274 31.93 -6.27 -4.06
C THR A 274 33.05 -5.97 -5.06
N ASN A 275 33.85 -4.92 -4.82
CA ASN A 275 34.98 -4.59 -5.69
C ASN A 275 36.10 -5.62 -5.57
N GLU A 276 36.40 -6.10 -4.36
CA GLU A 276 37.36 -7.19 -4.14
C GLU A 276 36.89 -8.49 -4.83
N ALA A 277 35.62 -8.84 -4.70
CA ALA A 277 35.05 -10.00 -5.37
C ALA A 277 35.14 -9.89 -6.90
N LYS A 278 34.88 -8.70 -7.47
CA LYS A 278 35.05 -8.46 -8.91
C LYS A 278 36.50 -8.61 -9.35
N GLN A 279 37.45 -8.11 -8.57
CA GLN A 279 38.88 -8.29 -8.85
C GLN A 279 39.28 -9.76 -8.81
N LEU A 280 38.80 -10.52 -7.83
CA LEU A 280 39.06 -11.95 -7.71
C LEU A 280 38.47 -12.74 -8.89
N VAL A 281 37.24 -12.43 -9.30
CA VAL A 281 36.62 -13.04 -10.49
C VAL A 281 37.41 -12.72 -11.76
N GLN A 282 37.91 -11.49 -11.91
CA GLN A 282 38.75 -11.11 -13.04
C GLN A 282 40.07 -11.92 -13.04
N GLN A 283 40.73 -12.02 -11.90
CA GLN A 283 41.95 -12.82 -11.75
C GLN A 283 41.72 -14.30 -12.08
N MET A 284 40.61 -14.89 -11.61
CA MET A 284 40.24 -16.27 -11.93
C MET A 284 39.97 -16.46 -13.43
N SER A 285 39.30 -15.49 -14.07
CA SER A 285 39.04 -15.49 -15.51
C SER A 285 40.34 -15.44 -16.31
N ASP A 286 41.26 -14.57 -15.93
CA ASP A 286 42.56 -14.42 -16.60
C ASP A 286 43.43 -15.66 -16.43
N ALA A 287 43.45 -16.25 -15.23
CA ALA A 287 44.13 -17.52 -14.95
C ALA A 287 43.55 -18.67 -15.79
N LEU A 288 42.22 -18.79 -15.87
CA LEU A 288 41.57 -19.81 -16.68
C LEU A 288 41.89 -19.66 -18.18
N ASN A 289 41.93 -18.43 -18.68
CA ASN A 289 42.30 -18.17 -20.07
C ASN A 289 43.77 -18.50 -20.34
N ALA A 290 44.68 -18.20 -19.39
CA ALA A 290 46.07 -18.60 -19.49
C ALA A 290 46.23 -20.14 -19.48
N GLU A 291 45.52 -20.85 -18.61
CA GLU A 291 45.51 -22.32 -18.61
C GLU A 291 44.99 -22.90 -19.92
N ARG A 292 43.93 -22.32 -20.49
CA ARG A 292 43.42 -22.74 -21.80
C ARG A 292 44.44 -22.52 -22.92
N ALA A 293 45.18 -21.42 -22.90
CA ALA A 293 46.23 -21.16 -23.87
C ALA A 293 47.36 -22.19 -23.75
N VAL A 294 47.85 -22.45 -22.54
CA VAL A 294 48.88 -23.47 -22.27
C VAL A 294 48.41 -24.86 -22.70
N ASN A 295 47.19 -25.25 -22.36
CA ASN A 295 46.62 -26.54 -22.78
C ASN A 295 46.50 -26.64 -24.31
N THR A 296 46.14 -25.55 -24.99
CA THR A 296 46.07 -25.53 -26.45
C THR A 296 47.45 -25.74 -27.07
N ASP A 297 48.49 -25.11 -26.53
CA ASP A 297 49.86 -25.26 -27.01
C ASP A 297 50.46 -26.62 -26.67
N LEU A 298 50.20 -27.16 -25.48
CA LEU A 298 50.57 -28.54 -25.12
C LEU A 298 49.91 -29.56 -26.04
N ASN A 299 48.61 -29.39 -26.34
CA ASN A 299 47.92 -30.28 -27.27
C ASN A 299 48.53 -30.22 -28.67
N LYS A 300 48.85 -29.03 -29.19
CA LYS A 300 49.57 -28.89 -30.46
C LYS A 300 50.92 -29.60 -30.42
N HIS A 301 51.67 -29.46 -29.32
CA HIS A 301 52.97 -30.13 -29.17
C HIS A 301 52.83 -31.66 -29.14
N ILE A 302 51.86 -32.18 -28.39
CA ILE A 302 51.56 -33.63 -28.35
C ILE A 302 51.19 -34.13 -29.76
N PHE A 303 50.35 -33.42 -30.50
CA PHE A 303 50.00 -33.81 -31.87
C PHE A 303 51.20 -33.80 -32.82
N SER A 304 52.07 -32.78 -32.73
CA SER A 304 53.31 -32.73 -33.50
C SER A 304 54.23 -33.92 -33.20
N LEU A 305 54.43 -34.26 -31.91
CA LEU A 305 55.24 -35.41 -31.51
C LEU A 305 54.63 -36.72 -32.04
N LEU A 306 53.31 -36.87 -31.97
CA LEU A 306 52.61 -38.04 -32.52
C LEU A 306 52.75 -38.14 -34.04
N GLU A 307 52.75 -37.02 -34.75
CA GLU A 307 53.00 -36.97 -36.20
C GLU A 307 54.42 -37.41 -36.55
N ASP A 308 55.42 -37.03 -35.74
CA ASP A 308 56.82 -37.39 -35.91
C ASP A 308 57.11 -38.86 -35.53
N GLU A 309 56.49 -39.38 -34.47
CA GLU A 309 56.71 -40.74 -34.00
C GLU A 309 55.99 -41.80 -34.84
N LYS A 310 54.84 -41.46 -35.43
CA LYS A 310 54.04 -42.36 -36.28
C LYS A 310 54.84 -43.00 -37.42
N PRO A 311 55.61 -42.28 -38.26
CA PRO A 311 56.42 -42.89 -39.30
C PRO A 311 57.50 -43.80 -38.73
N VAL A 312 58.13 -43.43 -37.60
CA VAL A 312 59.14 -44.26 -36.93
C VAL A 312 58.52 -45.60 -36.51
N LEU A 313 57.38 -45.58 -35.83
CA LEU A 313 56.65 -46.80 -35.44
C LEU A 313 56.25 -47.66 -36.65
N LEU A 314 55.81 -47.03 -37.75
CA LEU A 314 55.51 -47.74 -39.00
C LEU A 314 56.75 -48.40 -39.62
N THR A 315 57.91 -47.75 -39.57
CA THR A 315 59.18 -48.34 -40.04
C THR A 315 59.65 -49.49 -39.16
N MET A 316 59.55 -49.37 -37.84
CA MET A 316 59.84 -50.45 -36.90
C MET A 316 58.94 -51.66 -37.15
N LYS A 317 57.62 -51.44 -37.29
CA LYS A 317 56.66 -52.51 -37.61
C LYS A 317 56.98 -53.22 -38.94
N LYS A 318 57.41 -52.46 -39.97
CA LYS A 318 57.87 -53.03 -41.24
C LYS A 318 59.13 -53.88 -41.05
N ARG A 319 60.11 -53.40 -40.26
CA ARG A 319 61.34 -54.12 -39.93
C ARG A 319 61.04 -55.40 -39.16
N ASP A 320 60.19 -55.35 -38.15
CA ASP A 320 59.78 -56.53 -37.38
C ASP A 320 59.12 -57.59 -38.28
N ALA A 321 58.26 -57.16 -39.19
CA ALA A 321 57.65 -58.06 -40.18
C ALA A 321 58.69 -58.68 -41.13
N GLN A 322 59.73 -57.93 -41.52
CA GLN A 322 60.82 -58.43 -42.34
C GLN A 322 61.70 -59.43 -41.56
N GLN A 323 62.09 -59.10 -40.32
CA GLN A 323 62.84 -59.99 -39.45
C GLN A 323 62.08 -61.29 -39.15
N ALA A 324 60.76 -61.22 -38.94
CA ALA A 324 59.93 -62.41 -38.77
C ALA A 324 59.96 -63.32 -40.00
N LYS A 325 59.95 -62.76 -41.22
CA LYS A 325 60.10 -63.52 -42.47
C LYS A 325 61.49 -64.14 -42.60
N GLU A 326 62.54 -63.40 -42.26
CA GLU A 326 63.93 -63.89 -42.28
C GLU A 326 64.13 -65.04 -41.29
N ILE A 327 63.68 -64.90 -40.04
CA ILE A 327 63.70 -65.96 -39.03
C ILE A 327 62.96 -67.20 -39.54
N LYS A 328 61.81 -67.03 -40.19
CA LYS A 328 61.05 -68.15 -40.77
C LYS A 328 61.84 -68.85 -41.88
N SER A 329 62.53 -68.08 -42.73
CA SER A 329 63.41 -68.62 -43.78
C SER A 329 64.59 -69.40 -43.18
N LEU A 330 65.31 -68.79 -42.23
CA LEU A 330 66.44 -69.42 -41.54
C LEU A 330 66.02 -70.68 -40.78
N LYS A 331 64.85 -70.70 -40.14
CA LYS A 331 64.30 -71.92 -39.52
C LYS A 331 64.07 -73.04 -40.55
N LYS A 332 63.56 -72.71 -41.74
CA LYS A 332 63.36 -73.68 -42.83
C LYS A 332 64.68 -74.20 -43.39
N GLU A 333 65.66 -73.33 -43.55
CA GLU A 333 67.00 -73.71 -43.99
C GLU A 333 67.70 -74.60 -42.95
N ASN A 334 67.67 -74.21 -41.68
CA ASN A 334 68.23 -74.98 -40.58
C ASN A 334 67.56 -76.37 -40.47
N ALA A 335 66.24 -76.47 -40.66
CA ALA A 335 65.55 -77.75 -40.74
C ALA A 335 66.04 -78.61 -41.93
N THR A 336 66.31 -77.99 -43.08
CA THR A 336 66.90 -78.68 -44.25
C THR A 336 68.31 -79.18 -43.97
N LEU A 337 69.17 -78.33 -43.39
CA LEU A 337 70.53 -78.67 -43.02
C LEU A 337 70.57 -79.76 -41.95
N THR A 338 69.69 -79.70 -40.95
CA THR A 338 69.53 -80.73 -39.92
C THR A 338 69.14 -82.07 -40.54
N ARG A 339 68.22 -82.09 -41.51
CA ARG A 339 67.87 -83.30 -42.28
C ARG A 339 69.06 -83.85 -43.07
N LYS A 340 69.79 -82.97 -43.79
CA LYS A 340 70.99 -83.37 -44.55
C LYS A 340 72.07 -83.95 -43.64
N LEU A 341 72.30 -83.31 -42.49
CA LEU A 341 73.25 -83.78 -41.49
C LEU A 341 72.84 -85.16 -40.98
N SER A 342 71.57 -85.35 -40.59
CA SER A 342 71.04 -86.65 -40.18
C SER A 342 71.24 -87.74 -41.24
N GLN A 343 70.94 -87.44 -42.51
CA GLN A 343 71.19 -88.36 -43.63
C GLN A 343 72.68 -88.69 -43.82
N MET A 344 73.56 -87.70 -43.69
CA MET A 344 75.01 -87.91 -43.79
C MET A 344 75.54 -88.71 -42.60
N THR A 345 75.06 -88.46 -41.39
CA THR A 345 75.36 -89.24 -40.19
C THR A 345 74.90 -90.68 -40.38
N GLU A 346 73.69 -90.92 -40.89
CA GLU A 346 73.18 -92.26 -41.17
C GLU A 346 74.03 -92.97 -42.24
N LYS A 347 74.40 -92.26 -43.32
CA LYS A 347 75.33 -92.79 -44.34
C LYS A 347 76.69 -93.12 -43.73
N TYR A 348 77.23 -92.26 -42.88
CA TYR A 348 78.47 -92.48 -42.17
C TYR A 348 78.36 -93.71 -41.27
N ASP A 349 77.29 -93.86 -40.49
CA ASP A 349 77.06 -95.02 -39.62
C ASP A 349 76.87 -96.32 -40.41
N ARG A 350 76.16 -96.28 -41.54
CA ARG A 350 76.05 -97.41 -42.49
C ARG A 350 77.41 -97.79 -43.05
N LEU A 351 78.20 -96.82 -43.53
CA LEU A 351 79.54 -97.06 -44.04
C LEU A 351 80.43 -97.66 -42.93
N ASN A 352 80.39 -97.08 -41.74
CA ASN A 352 81.19 -97.45 -40.59
C ASN A 352 80.84 -98.83 -40.03
N SER A 353 79.59 -99.25 -40.21
CA SER A 353 79.08 -100.58 -39.86
C SER A 353 79.29 -101.62 -40.96
N THR A 354 79.80 -101.27 -42.14
CA THR A 354 80.14 -102.29 -43.16
C THR A 354 81.23 -103.25 -42.68
N LYS A 355 81.19 -104.48 -43.20
CA LYS A 355 82.14 -105.55 -42.85
C LYS A 355 83.59 -105.15 -43.15
N VAL A 356 83.82 -104.41 -44.25
CA VAL A 356 85.14 -103.91 -44.64
C VAL A 356 85.69 -102.90 -43.64
N ILE A 357 84.91 -101.86 -43.25
CA ILE A 357 85.37 -100.89 -42.24
C ILE A 357 85.52 -101.56 -40.87
N ARG A 358 84.62 -102.46 -40.47
CA ARG A 358 84.78 -103.26 -39.24
C ARG A 358 86.05 -104.12 -39.29
N MET A 359 86.37 -104.72 -40.42
CA MET A 359 87.63 -105.46 -40.62
C MET A 359 88.84 -104.54 -40.62
N MET A 360 88.79 -103.36 -41.25
CA MET A 360 89.86 -102.36 -41.18
C MET A 360 90.06 -101.86 -39.75
N ARG A 361 89.01 -101.62 -38.96
CA ARG A 361 89.09 -101.27 -37.54
C ARG A 361 89.66 -102.42 -36.71
N LYS A 362 89.27 -103.67 -36.98
CA LYS A 362 89.87 -104.86 -36.36
C LYS A 362 91.35 -105.00 -36.74
N TYR A 363 91.70 -104.80 -38.00
CA TYR A 363 93.07 -104.82 -38.51
C TYR A 363 93.91 -103.71 -37.88
N TRP A 364 93.41 -102.47 -37.80
CA TRP A 364 94.11 -101.37 -37.13
C TRP A 364 94.20 -101.57 -35.61
N LYS A 365 93.17 -102.15 -34.96
CA LYS A 365 93.27 -102.57 -33.56
C LYS A 365 94.30 -103.69 -33.37
N LEU A 366 94.36 -104.68 -34.27
CA LEU A 366 95.35 -105.76 -34.28
C LEU A 366 96.76 -105.25 -34.56
N LYS A 367 96.95 -104.37 -35.55
CA LYS A 367 98.22 -103.72 -35.88
C LYS A 367 98.71 -102.82 -34.75
N LYS A 368 97.80 -102.10 -34.08
CA LYS A 368 98.12 -101.28 -32.90
C LYS A 368 98.47 -102.15 -31.69
N SER A 369 97.79 -103.29 -31.50
CA SER A 369 98.13 -104.27 -30.46
C SER A 369 99.36 -105.14 -30.78
N GLN A 370 99.74 -105.30 -32.06
CA GLN A 370 101.00 -105.90 -32.49
C GLN A 370 102.18 -104.92 -32.37
N ARG A 371 101.98 -103.61 -32.61
CA ARG A 371 102.98 -102.60 -32.26
C ARG A 371 103.22 -102.56 -30.74
N LEU A 372 102.16 -102.56 -29.94
CA LEU A 372 102.25 -102.62 -28.47
C LEU A 372 102.78 -103.96 -27.92
N ARG A 373 102.92 -105.02 -28.74
CA ARG A 373 103.51 -106.32 -28.38
C ARG A 373 104.88 -106.59 -29.03
N ASN A 374 105.36 -105.69 -29.88
CA ASN A 374 106.73 -105.69 -30.41
C ASN A 374 107.55 -104.50 -29.83
N GLU A 375 106.96 -103.73 -28.91
CA GLU A 375 107.59 -102.67 -28.09
C GLU A 375 107.68 -103.08 -26.60
N THR A 376 107.48 -104.37 -26.30
CA THR A 376 107.86 -105.14 -25.09
C THR A 376 108.15 -106.55 -25.53
#